data_AF-A0AA48HXL9-F1
#
_entry.id   AF-A0AA48HXL9-F1
#
_cell.length_a   1.000
_cell.length_b   1.000
_cell.length_c   1.000
_cell.angle_alpha   90.00
_cell.angle_beta   90.00
_cell.angle_gamma   90.00
#
_symmetry.space_group_name_H-M   'P 1'
#
loop_
_entity.id
_entity.type
_entity.pdbx_description
1 polymer ?
#
loop_
_entity_poly.entity_id
_entity_poly.type
_entity_poly.pdbx_seq_one_letter_code
_entity_poly.pdbx_strand_id
1 'polypeptide(L)'
;MTEGSALAAVGTQLRTLATEIQQYLASVPEGDRYFPPIIDWHHPDEYAQTGVQGLSKFLHHVHKESAIVDALLESPSPPLEYSTNLVSLQGVWDAFKRSPRPLVGVWQTMERQGAPGSVKVDVVAAGGDEWVKVNTIKESRLMVEFREHDSYINSDYDSDSDAENGSSPGAELTNSLITQARLLIDAAQQCQRLPGLQQPRIRYVLTRLEENPEDGHRDPRIPQTFAVLRDLGIELEFAAQWGPPLPPLTRPAEAVPAIDIVLDLSVLIALCCDSTHCPLPQNEDELEARFRLLLVGDQTSTANGTHKPTPHLAPHSNATRDLRDQLQLEMTRPLIHDLRDQLSAAGITTPRFWCTREVYGRLPGLVEVIGGAAERRRAKALFDPAVGDFWRGSRWEGDAGCLTSISVTIIEDGELATHEPEMAFDATVAAVCERMIAAGGPSTPPSREPTPGPTKPTRPPKKKAEPKTKNKKDRDRGQASKNPLRPGTVFPASSRLPSGHTLRTLLAGIQARATVLTNNRGAVLKVMREAGVTDGIPDTDAGTRRARIWVVNSSSLAEWRRIEVEENNRRVLAGEEGFELRRQGHGNQS
;
A
#
# COMPACT_ATOMS: atom_id res chain seq x y z
N MET A 1 51.40 14.95 10.07
CA MET A 1 50.75 13.84 9.36
C MET A 1 50.92 14.10 7.88
N THR A 2 51.47 13.17 7.12
CA THR A 2 51.68 13.34 5.67
C THR A 2 50.30 13.40 4.97
N GLU A 3 50.13 14.24 3.96
CA GLU A 3 48.83 14.48 3.28
C GLU A 3 48.20 13.18 2.73
N GLY A 4 49.02 12.20 2.32
CA GLY A 4 48.55 10.86 1.94
C GLY A 4 47.78 10.13 3.06
N SER A 5 48.06 10.43 4.33
CA SER A 5 47.32 9.88 5.48
C SER A 5 45.91 10.47 5.60
N ALA A 6 45.70 11.73 5.21
CA ALA A 6 44.39 12.38 5.31
C ALA A 6 43.45 11.89 4.20
N LEU A 7 43.93 11.79 2.97
CA LEU A 7 43.15 11.26 1.84
C LEU A 7 42.79 9.78 2.03
N ALA A 8 43.70 8.97 2.59
CA ALA A 8 43.42 7.57 2.93
C ALA A 8 42.34 7.44 4.03
N ALA A 9 42.31 8.36 5.00
CA ALA A 9 41.27 8.40 6.02
C ALA A 9 39.90 8.74 5.40
N VAL A 10 39.85 9.70 4.47
CA VAL A 10 38.63 10.04 3.70
C VAL A 10 38.11 8.81 2.94
N GLY A 11 38.97 8.10 2.22
CA GLY A 11 38.58 6.88 1.50
C GLY A 11 38.02 5.79 2.42
N THR A 12 38.60 5.63 3.61
CA THR A 12 38.11 4.69 4.63
C THR A 12 36.73 5.08 5.16
N GLN A 13 36.49 6.37 5.41
CA GLN A 13 35.19 6.86 5.85
C GLN A 13 34.12 6.70 4.77
N LEU A 14 34.44 6.97 3.49
CA LEU A 14 33.50 6.78 2.38
C LEU A 14 33.10 5.30 2.19
N ARG A 15 34.05 4.37 2.31
CA ARG A 15 33.75 2.92 2.27
C ARG A 15 32.89 2.48 3.45
N THR A 16 33.14 3.03 4.64
CA THR A 16 32.33 2.75 5.84
C THR A 16 30.91 3.24 5.62
N LEU A 17 30.74 4.48 5.16
CA LEU A 17 29.44 5.06 4.84
C LEU A 17 28.68 4.26 3.78
N ALA A 18 29.35 3.86 2.70
CA ALA A 18 28.75 3.01 1.67
C ALA A 18 28.27 1.67 2.23
N THR A 19 29.06 1.05 3.11
CA THR A 19 28.71 -0.20 3.78
C THR A 19 27.49 -0.05 4.68
N GLU A 20 27.42 1.02 5.48
CA GLU A 20 26.26 1.32 6.32
C GLU A 20 24.98 1.49 5.49
N ILE A 21 25.04 2.27 4.41
CA ILE A 21 23.90 2.51 3.53
C ILE A 21 23.47 1.22 2.83
N GLN A 22 24.43 0.39 2.40
CA GLN A 22 24.14 -0.89 1.76
C GLN A 22 23.48 -1.88 2.73
N GLN A 23 23.94 -1.94 3.98
CA GLN A 23 23.31 -2.74 5.03
C GLN A 23 21.88 -2.28 5.30
N TYR A 24 21.66 -0.97 5.40
CA TYR A 24 20.32 -0.40 5.56
C TYR A 24 19.42 -0.72 4.36
N LEU A 25 19.92 -0.58 3.13
CA LEU A 25 19.15 -0.90 1.92
C LEU A 25 18.75 -2.38 1.84
N ALA A 26 19.62 -3.28 2.30
CA ALA A 26 19.35 -4.72 2.31
C ALA A 26 18.26 -5.11 3.32
N SER A 27 18.14 -4.36 4.42
CA SER A 27 17.16 -4.61 5.48
C SER A 27 16.73 -3.30 6.10
N VAL A 28 15.78 -2.60 5.45
CA VAL A 28 15.19 -1.38 6.01
C VAL A 28 14.55 -1.73 7.35
N PRO A 29 14.96 -1.10 8.47
CA PRO A 29 14.40 -1.40 9.78
C PRO A 29 12.89 -1.24 9.80
N GLU A 30 12.17 -2.15 10.46
CA GLU A 30 10.71 -2.08 10.51
C GLU A 30 10.24 -0.76 11.13
N GLY A 31 10.84 -0.28 12.23
CA GLY A 31 10.45 1.00 12.84
C GLY A 31 10.68 2.24 11.97
N ASP A 32 11.39 2.12 10.85
CA ASP A 32 11.59 3.22 9.90
C ASP A 32 10.51 3.26 8.81
N ARG A 33 9.71 2.19 8.69
CA ARG A 33 8.67 2.01 7.68
C ARG A 33 7.31 2.40 8.23
N TYR A 34 6.48 2.98 7.38
CA TYR A 34 5.06 3.12 7.68
C TYR A 34 4.36 1.76 7.61
N PHE A 35 3.58 1.45 8.65
CA PHE A 35 2.61 0.37 8.60
C PHE A 35 1.21 1.00 8.63
N PRO A 36 0.30 0.64 7.72
CA PRO A 36 -1.08 1.11 7.79
C PRO A 36 -1.88 0.30 8.84
N PRO A 37 -2.96 0.87 9.41
CA PRO A 37 -3.83 0.20 10.37
C PRO A 37 -4.73 -0.83 9.66
N ILE A 38 -4.11 -1.86 9.08
CA ILE A 38 -4.77 -2.92 8.31
C ILE A 38 -4.45 -4.26 8.95
N ILE A 39 -5.47 -5.08 9.16
CA ILE A 39 -5.34 -6.49 9.54
C ILE A 39 -5.44 -7.32 8.27
N ASP A 40 -4.39 -8.05 7.93
CA ASP A 40 -4.42 -9.09 6.91
C ASP A 40 -3.44 -10.17 7.36
N TRP A 41 -3.97 -11.28 7.86
CA TRP A 41 -3.11 -12.34 8.38
C TRP A 41 -2.33 -13.05 7.27
N HIS A 42 -2.88 -13.13 6.06
CA HIS A 42 -2.23 -13.81 4.95
C HIS A 42 -1.12 -12.96 4.33
N HIS A 43 -1.28 -11.65 4.36
CA HIS A 43 -0.36 -10.70 3.73
C HIS A 43 -0.09 -9.45 4.60
N PRO A 44 0.44 -9.62 5.82
CA PRO A 44 0.55 -8.53 6.82
C PRO A 44 1.46 -7.38 6.37
N ASP A 45 2.46 -7.66 5.54
CA ASP A 45 3.46 -6.67 5.11
C ASP A 45 3.17 -6.03 3.75
N GLU A 46 2.16 -6.50 3.02
CA GLU A 46 1.95 -6.09 1.63
C GLU A 46 1.42 -4.66 1.50
N TYR A 47 0.78 -4.17 2.55
CA TYR A 47 0.28 -2.79 2.63
C TYR A 47 1.29 -1.83 3.24
N ALA A 48 2.36 -2.35 3.84
CA ALA A 48 3.38 -1.52 4.48
C ALA A 48 4.22 -0.80 3.43
N GLN A 49 4.91 0.26 3.89
CA GLN A 49 5.85 0.99 3.05
C GLN A 49 6.91 0.04 2.49
N THR A 50 7.17 0.14 1.19
CA THR A 50 8.05 -0.83 0.50
C THR A 50 9.54 -0.50 0.63
N GLY A 51 9.88 0.77 0.85
CA GLY A 51 11.26 1.22 1.05
C GLY A 51 11.38 2.74 1.08
N VAL A 52 12.62 3.21 1.10
CA VAL A 52 12.97 4.64 1.14
C VAL A 52 13.40 5.11 -0.25
N GLN A 53 12.69 6.08 -0.81
CA GLN A 53 12.97 6.59 -2.15
C GLN A 53 14.35 7.27 -2.20
N GLY A 54 15.09 7.05 -3.30
CA GLY A 54 16.39 7.69 -3.55
C GLY A 54 17.59 7.11 -2.78
N LEU A 55 17.40 6.10 -1.92
CA LEU A 55 18.50 5.50 -1.17
C LEU A 55 19.58 4.89 -2.07
N SER A 56 19.20 4.15 -3.12
CA SER A 56 20.16 3.63 -4.10
C SER A 56 20.88 4.73 -4.88
N LYS A 57 20.18 5.84 -5.17
CA LYS A 57 20.77 7.03 -5.82
C LYS A 57 21.79 7.70 -4.90
N PHE A 58 21.49 7.80 -3.60
CA PHE A 58 22.41 8.32 -2.60
C PHE A 58 23.66 7.44 -2.47
N LEU A 59 23.48 6.12 -2.32
CA LEU A 59 24.57 5.14 -2.31
C LEU A 59 25.49 5.27 -3.54
N HIS A 60 24.89 5.45 -4.72
CA HIS A 60 25.66 5.68 -5.95
C HIS A 60 26.56 6.93 -5.88
N HIS A 61 26.10 8.02 -5.26
CA HIS A 61 26.94 9.22 -5.08
C HIS A 61 28.08 8.97 -4.09
N VAL A 62 27.85 8.20 -3.03
CA VAL A 62 28.91 7.81 -2.09
C VAL A 62 29.96 6.94 -2.79
N HIS A 63 29.55 5.94 -3.59
CA HIS A 63 30.48 5.14 -4.37
C HIS A 63 31.25 5.96 -5.39
N LYS A 64 30.60 6.92 -6.06
CA LYS A 64 31.27 7.80 -7.02
C LYS A 64 32.37 8.62 -6.34
N GLU A 65 32.09 9.20 -5.17
CA GLU A 65 33.09 9.94 -4.40
C GLU A 65 34.22 9.02 -3.93
N SER A 66 33.90 7.82 -3.45
CA SER A 66 34.91 6.82 -3.05
C SER A 66 35.84 6.46 -4.21
N ALA A 67 35.28 6.22 -5.40
CA ALA A 67 36.07 5.87 -6.59
C ALA A 67 37.00 7.01 -7.03
N ILE A 68 36.57 8.27 -6.89
CA ILE A 68 37.43 9.43 -7.17
C ILE A 68 38.59 9.46 -6.16
N VAL A 69 38.31 9.29 -4.87
CA VAL A 69 39.34 9.28 -3.83
C VAL A 69 40.33 8.12 -4.02
N ASP A 70 39.83 6.93 -4.36
CA ASP A 70 40.69 5.76 -4.62
C ASP A 70 41.59 6.00 -5.85
N ALA A 71 41.06 6.57 -6.94
CA ALA A 71 41.87 6.94 -8.11
C ALA A 71 42.94 8.00 -7.78
N LEU A 72 42.65 8.93 -6.87
CA LEU A 72 43.62 9.92 -6.41
C LEU A 72 44.72 9.30 -5.54
N LEU A 73 44.38 8.31 -4.70
CA LEU A 73 45.36 7.57 -3.90
C LEU A 73 46.30 6.71 -4.77
N GLU A 74 45.79 6.20 -5.89
CA GLU A 74 46.58 5.44 -6.87
C GLU A 74 47.39 6.35 -7.82
N SER A 75 47.09 7.65 -7.88
CA SER A 75 47.77 8.59 -8.76
C SER A 75 49.23 8.79 -8.33
N PRO A 76 50.21 8.68 -9.26
CA PRO A 76 51.62 9.00 -8.96
C PRO A 76 51.84 10.50 -8.68
N SER A 77 50.86 11.35 -9.03
CA SER A 77 50.89 12.80 -8.81
C SER A 77 49.50 13.29 -8.39
N PRO A 78 49.08 13.06 -7.12
CA PRO A 78 47.80 13.56 -6.63
C PRO A 78 47.82 15.10 -6.52
N PRO A 79 46.66 15.77 -6.66
CA PRO A 79 46.56 17.19 -6.38
C PRO A 79 46.88 17.46 -4.90
N LEU A 80 47.56 18.58 -4.64
CA LEU A 80 47.91 19.03 -3.28
C LEU A 80 46.67 19.23 -2.40
N GLU A 81 45.58 19.72 -2.99
CA GLU A 81 44.31 19.90 -2.29
C GLU A 81 43.17 19.26 -3.09
N TYR A 82 42.38 18.43 -2.42
CA TYR A 82 41.15 17.86 -2.97
C TYR A 82 39.97 18.18 -2.06
N SER A 83 38.98 18.90 -2.60
CA SER A 83 37.73 19.17 -1.89
C SER A 83 36.80 17.97 -2.01
N THR A 84 36.75 17.14 -0.96
CA THR A 84 35.84 16.00 -0.91
C THR A 84 34.41 16.39 -0.51
N ASN A 85 33.43 15.66 -1.05
CA ASN A 85 32.03 15.75 -0.65
C ASN A 85 31.69 14.99 0.64
N LEU A 86 32.66 14.30 1.26
CA LEU A 86 32.45 13.44 2.43
C LEU A 86 31.64 14.10 3.55
N VAL A 87 31.97 15.35 3.93
CA VAL A 87 31.25 16.06 5.01
C VAL A 87 29.77 16.26 4.66
N SER A 88 29.46 16.51 3.38
CA SER A 88 28.07 16.64 2.94
C SER A 88 27.36 15.30 2.94
N LEU A 89 28.00 14.25 2.42
CA LEU A 89 27.41 12.91 2.36
C LEU A 89 27.17 12.34 3.77
N GLN A 90 28.15 12.48 4.67
CA GLN A 90 28.04 12.07 6.06
C GLN A 90 26.95 12.87 6.78
N GLY A 91 26.91 14.20 6.59
CA GLY A 91 25.89 15.06 7.18
C GLY A 91 24.46 14.67 6.75
N VAL A 92 24.25 14.33 5.48
CA VAL A 92 22.95 13.83 4.99
C VAL A 92 22.59 12.50 5.63
N TRP A 93 23.54 11.57 5.74
CA TRP A 93 23.29 10.27 6.35
C TRP A 93 23.00 10.35 7.85
N ASP A 94 23.71 11.21 8.57
CA ASP A 94 23.47 11.40 10.00
C ASP A 94 22.13 12.12 10.25
N ALA A 95 21.78 13.11 9.44
CA ALA A 95 20.44 13.70 9.47
C ALA A 95 19.34 12.67 9.15
N PHE A 96 19.57 11.80 8.16
CA PHE A 96 18.64 10.72 7.80
C PHE A 96 18.38 9.77 8.99
N LYS A 97 19.45 9.30 9.65
CA LYS A 97 19.33 8.40 10.81
C LYS A 97 18.57 9.04 11.97
N ARG A 98 18.66 10.36 12.15
CA ARG A 98 18.02 11.12 13.25
C ARG A 98 16.62 11.64 12.95
N SER A 99 16.20 11.59 11.69
CA SER A 99 14.92 12.19 11.29
C SER A 99 13.71 11.41 11.80
N PRO A 100 12.56 12.06 12.05
CA PRO A 100 11.36 11.38 12.51
C PRO A 100 10.89 10.33 11.50
N ARG A 101 10.37 9.22 12.00
CA ARG A 101 9.84 8.13 11.20
C ARG A 101 8.35 8.37 10.89
N PRO A 102 7.79 7.77 9.83
CA PRO A 102 8.46 6.93 8.84
C PRO A 102 9.34 7.74 7.86
N LEU A 103 10.41 7.13 7.35
CA LEU A 103 11.34 7.75 6.40
C LEU A 103 10.88 7.49 4.98
N VAL A 104 10.52 8.53 4.24
CA VAL A 104 9.96 8.38 2.88
C VAL A 104 11.04 8.47 1.81
N GLY A 105 12.03 9.34 1.99
CA GLY A 105 13.03 9.57 0.96
C GLY A 105 14.32 10.19 1.44
N VAL A 106 15.37 10.02 0.64
CA VAL A 106 16.67 10.67 0.77
C VAL A 106 17.16 11.11 -0.61
N TRP A 107 17.89 12.21 -0.67
CA TRP A 107 18.50 12.73 -1.90
C TRP A 107 17.49 13.04 -3.02
N GLN A 108 16.39 13.69 -2.65
CA GLN A 108 15.26 14.00 -3.50
C GLN A 108 15.41 15.34 -4.21
N THR A 109 14.75 15.47 -5.36
CA THR A 109 14.68 16.71 -6.12
C THR A 109 13.20 17.02 -6.34
N MET A 110 12.76 18.12 -5.75
CA MET A 110 11.37 18.56 -5.79
C MET A 110 11.22 19.59 -6.89
N GLU A 111 10.28 19.38 -7.79
CA GLU A 111 9.92 20.35 -8.82
C GLU A 111 9.05 21.44 -8.21
N ARG A 112 9.27 22.69 -8.64
CA ARG A 112 8.42 23.83 -8.27
C ARG A 112 7.24 23.87 -9.24
N GLN A 113 6.04 23.52 -8.79
CA GLN A 113 4.88 23.53 -9.68
C GLN A 113 4.49 24.98 -10.03
N GLY A 114 4.53 25.33 -11.32
CA GLY A 114 4.18 26.67 -11.80
C GLY A 114 5.34 27.66 -11.83
N ALA A 115 6.56 27.27 -11.44
CA ALA A 115 7.76 28.08 -11.58
C ALA A 115 8.92 27.25 -12.16
N PRO A 116 9.78 27.82 -13.01
CA PRO A 116 10.94 27.09 -13.50
C PRO A 116 11.91 26.78 -12.35
N GLY A 117 12.40 25.54 -12.32
CA GLY A 117 13.45 25.08 -11.43
C GLY A 117 13.03 23.96 -10.48
N SER A 118 14.03 23.46 -9.76
CA SER A 118 13.87 22.37 -8.79
C SER A 118 14.73 22.63 -7.56
N VAL A 119 14.29 22.17 -6.40
CA VAL A 119 15.06 22.25 -5.16
C VAL A 119 15.47 20.87 -4.68
N LYS A 120 16.66 20.77 -4.08
CA LYS A 120 17.14 19.51 -3.50
C LYS A 120 16.73 19.41 -2.03
N VAL A 121 16.00 18.37 -1.71
CA VAL A 121 15.65 17.98 -0.35
C VAL A 121 16.48 16.76 0.02
N ASP A 122 17.24 16.85 1.11
CA ASP A 122 18.21 15.81 1.43
C ASP A 122 17.56 14.63 2.15
N VAL A 123 16.57 14.88 3.02
CA VAL A 123 15.74 13.84 3.66
C VAL A 123 14.27 14.24 3.64
N VAL A 124 13.38 13.29 3.37
CA VAL A 124 11.93 13.40 3.51
C VAL A 124 11.51 12.46 4.64
N ALA A 125 11.05 13.04 5.74
CA ALA A 125 10.82 12.39 7.02
C ALA A 125 9.37 12.57 7.49
N ALA A 126 9.01 11.93 8.61
CA ALA A 126 7.66 11.97 9.19
C ALA A 126 6.55 11.65 8.17
N GLY A 127 6.77 10.66 7.31
CA GLY A 127 5.78 10.30 6.28
C GLY A 127 5.55 11.38 5.22
N GLY A 128 6.50 12.30 5.04
CA GLY A 128 6.40 13.41 4.10
C GLY A 128 6.02 14.75 4.70
N ASP A 129 5.71 14.82 6.00
CA ASP A 129 5.39 16.07 6.70
C ASP A 129 6.62 16.90 7.08
N GLU A 130 7.82 16.37 6.86
CA GLU A 130 9.06 17.09 7.14
C GLU A 130 10.08 16.94 6.03
N TRP A 131 10.61 18.06 5.57
CA TRP A 131 11.72 18.15 4.63
C TRP A 131 12.95 18.64 5.35
N VAL A 132 14.05 17.90 5.21
CA VAL A 132 15.33 18.22 5.82
C VAL A 132 16.30 18.66 4.76
N LYS A 133 16.85 19.85 4.95
CA LYS A 133 17.98 20.35 4.16
C LYS A 133 19.25 20.31 5.02
N VAL A 134 20.29 19.67 4.53
CA VAL A 134 21.61 19.66 5.17
C VAL A 134 22.52 20.63 4.42
N ASN A 135 23.13 21.55 5.16
CA ASN A 135 24.05 22.54 4.62
C ASN A 135 25.39 22.51 5.35
N THR A 136 26.46 22.56 4.57
CA THR A 136 27.86 22.44 5.03
C THR A 136 28.64 23.75 4.92
N ILE A 137 27.95 24.89 4.79
CA ILE A 137 28.60 26.20 4.73
C ILE A 137 29.40 26.47 6.00
N LYS A 138 30.56 27.10 5.85
CA LYS A 138 31.39 27.55 6.98
C LYS A 138 31.11 29.02 7.27
N GLU A 139 31.38 29.44 8.50
CA GLU A 139 31.38 30.86 8.88
C GLU A 139 32.25 31.69 7.92
N SER A 140 33.47 31.24 7.59
CA SER A 140 34.35 31.97 6.67
C SER A 140 33.77 32.16 5.27
N ARG A 141 32.86 31.28 4.82
CA ARG A 141 32.19 31.43 3.52
C ARG A 141 31.07 32.46 3.59
N LEU A 142 30.28 32.45 4.67
CA LEU A 142 29.28 33.51 4.92
C LEU A 142 29.94 34.89 5.00
N MET A 143 31.10 34.99 5.65
CA MET A 143 31.88 36.23 5.69
C MET A 143 32.27 36.75 4.31
N VAL A 144 32.58 35.86 3.36
CA VAL A 144 32.89 36.24 1.98
C VAL A 144 31.63 36.75 1.28
N GLU A 145 30.50 36.06 1.42
CA GLU A 145 29.21 36.49 0.85
C GLU A 145 28.80 37.88 1.36
N PHE A 146 28.98 38.12 2.67
CA PHE A 146 28.70 39.43 3.25
C PHE A 146 29.61 40.54 2.69
N ARG A 147 30.91 40.28 2.53
CA ARG A 147 31.84 41.24 1.94
C ARG A 147 31.53 41.51 0.47
N GLU A 148 31.13 40.47 -0.28
CA GLU A 148 30.67 40.61 -1.66
C GLU A 148 29.46 41.55 -1.72
N HIS A 149 28.46 41.35 -0.86
CA HIS A 149 27.28 42.22 -0.78
C HIS A 149 27.64 43.66 -0.41
N ASP A 150 28.50 43.84 0.60
CA ASP A 150 28.97 45.16 1.01
C ASP A 150 29.75 45.85 -0.12
N SER A 151 30.47 45.10 -0.96
CA SER A 151 31.21 45.67 -2.09
C SER A 151 30.31 46.20 -3.20
N TYR A 152 29.20 45.51 -3.49
CA TYR A 152 28.23 45.96 -4.48
C TYR A 152 27.44 47.19 -4.01
N ILE A 153 27.11 47.27 -2.71
CA ILE A 153 26.41 48.41 -2.13
C ILE A 153 27.30 49.66 -2.12
N ASN A 154 28.60 49.49 -1.90
CA ASN A 154 29.56 50.59 -1.82
C ASN A 154 30.17 50.99 -3.18
N SER A 155 29.95 50.22 -4.26
CA SER A 155 30.48 50.52 -5.60
C SER A 155 29.61 51.47 -6.42
N ASP A 156 28.43 51.85 -5.94
CA ASP A 156 27.55 52.84 -6.58
C ASP A 156 28.00 54.29 -6.26
N TYR A 157 29.24 54.65 -6.65
CA TYR A 157 29.73 56.03 -6.59
C TYR A 157 30.08 56.60 -7.99
N ASP A 158 29.51 57.78 -8.23
CA ASP A 158 29.65 58.76 -9.31
C ASP A 158 29.06 58.46 -10.71
N SER A 159 27.77 58.77 -10.86
CA SER A 159 27.36 59.66 -11.96
C SER A 159 26.66 60.88 -11.37
N ASP A 160 27.32 62.02 -11.46
CA ASP A 160 26.83 63.35 -11.08
C ASP A 160 25.36 63.55 -11.52
N SER A 161 24.45 63.54 -10.56
CA SER A 161 23.23 64.33 -10.65
C SER A 161 22.76 64.68 -9.25
N ASP A 162 22.70 65.98 -8.99
CA ASP A 162 22.06 66.58 -7.82
C ASP A 162 20.62 66.07 -7.69
N ALA A 163 20.44 65.05 -6.87
CA ALA A 163 19.14 64.68 -6.34
C ALA A 163 19.33 64.33 -4.86
N GLU A 164 19.00 65.29 -4.01
CA GLU A 164 18.72 65.08 -2.60
C GLU A 164 17.68 63.96 -2.47
N ASN A 165 18.13 62.73 -2.25
CA ASN A 165 17.38 61.70 -1.54
C ASN A 165 18.30 60.55 -1.15
N GLY A 166 18.77 60.62 0.10
CA GLY A 166 18.93 59.50 1.03
C GLY A 166 19.67 58.26 0.53
N SER A 167 20.81 58.00 1.16
CA SER A 167 21.36 56.65 1.38
C SER A 167 20.23 55.61 1.46
N SER A 168 20.17 54.65 0.54
CA SER A 168 19.16 53.59 0.52
C SER A 168 19.07 52.90 1.90
N PRO A 169 18.04 53.16 2.72
CA PRO A 169 17.91 52.55 4.03
C PRO A 169 17.30 51.15 3.84
N GLY A 170 18.04 50.10 4.19
CA GLY A 170 17.47 48.78 4.42
C GLY A 170 17.62 47.76 3.28
N ALA A 171 18.83 47.55 2.75
CA ALA A 171 19.10 46.33 1.99
C ALA A 171 18.83 45.10 2.89
N GLU A 172 17.79 44.34 2.55
CA GLU A 172 17.39 43.13 3.29
C GLU A 172 18.58 42.17 3.40
N LEU A 173 18.90 41.70 4.61
CA LEU A 173 19.97 40.72 4.81
C LEU A 173 19.65 39.47 3.97
N THR A 174 20.49 39.20 2.98
CA THR A 174 20.35 38.07 2.08
C THR A 174 21.70 37.39 1.89
N ASN A 175 21.69 36.06 1.76
CA ASN A 175 22.85 35.21 1.51
C ASN A 175 22.40 33.88 0.92
N SER A 176 23.34 32.96 0.66
CA SER A 176 23.05 31.67 0.05
C SER A 176 22.11 30.78 0.90
N LEU A 177 22.21 30.84 2.23
CA LEU A 177 21.31 30.11 3.14
C LEU A 177 19.87 30.63 3.04
N ILE A 178 19.68 31.95 3.13
CA ILE A 178 18.36 32.60 3.06
C ILE A 178 17.73 32.36 1.68
N THR A 179 18.52 32.45 0.61
CA THR A 179 18.04 32.19 -0.75
C THR A 179 17.60 30.75 -0.92
N GLN A 180 18.39 29.78 -0.44
CA GLN A 180 18.02 28.36 -0.50
C GLN A 180 16.78 28.05 0.34
N ALA A 181 16.67 28.64 1.53
CA ALA A 181 15.50 28.56 2.40
C ALA A 181 14.23 29.05 1.71
N ARG A 182 14.25 30.23 1.09
CA ARG A 182 13.11 30.78 0.34
C ARG A 182 12.67 29.84 -0.79
N LEU A 183 13.63 29.27 -1.54
CA LEU A 183 13.32 28.30 -2.60
C LEU A 183 12.73 26.99 -2.07
N LEU A 184 13.17 26.51 -0.90
CA LEU A 184 12.60 25.34 -0.25
C LEU A 184 11.17 25.60 0.21
N ILE A 185 10.91 26.76 0.83
CA ILE A 185 9.57 27.16 1.29
C ILE A 185 8.61 27.25 0.11
N ASP A 186 9.03 27.92 -0.96
CA ASP A 186 8.21 28.04 -2.16
C ASP A 186 7.91 26.67 -2.79
N ALA A 187 8.90 25.79 -2.87
CA ALA A 187 8.70 24.42 -3.35
C ALA A 187 7.80 23.58 -2.42
N ALA A 188 7.92 23.76 -1.10
CA ALA A 188 7.07 23.10 -0.12
C ALA A 188 5.61 23.56 -0.27
N GLN A 189 5.38 24.88 -0.41
CA GLN A 189 4.03 25.45 -0.60
C GLN A 189 3.35 25.01 -1.90
N GLN A 190 4.15 24.78 -2.95
CA GLN A 190 3.66 24.31 -4.26
C GLN A 190 3.64 22.78 -4.39
N CYS A 191 4.09 22.05 -3.37
CA CYS A 191 4.11 20.60 -3.42
C CYS A 191 2.68 20.06 -3.45
N GLN A 192 2.38 19.22 -4.44
CA GLN A 192 1.10 18.53 -4.47
C GLN A 192 1.05 17.49 -3.35
N ARG A 193 0.23 17.75 -2.34
CA ARG A 193 -0.01 16.84 -1.22
C ARG A 193 -1.24 15.98 -1.45
N LEU A 194 -1.24 14.80 -0.83
CA LEU A 194 -2.45 13.99 -0.74
C LEU A 194 -3.49 14.72 0.11
N PRO A 195 -4.79 14.54 -0.17
CA PRO A 195 -5.85 15.20 0.59
C PRO A 195 -5.74 14.93 2.10
N GLY A 196 -5.93 15.98 2.90
CA GLY A 196 -5.83 15.94 4.36
C GLY A 196 -4.42 16.05 4.92
N LEU A 197 -3.38 16.00 4.09
CA LEU A 197 -2.01 16.24 4.55
C LEU A 197 -1.67 17.73 4.50
N GLN A 198 -0.96 18.20 5.54
CA GLN A 198 -0.47 19.58 5.62
C GLN A 198 0.73 19.79 4.72
N GLN A 199 1.15 21.04 4.52
CA GLN A 199 2.41 21.30 3.84
C GLN A 199 3.60 20.88 4.70
N PRO A 200 4.70 20.41 4.08
CA PRO A 200 5.83 19.88 4.85
C PRO A 200 6.52 21.01 5.60
N ARG A 201 6.85 20.75 6.86
CA ARG A 201 7.72 21.61 7.67
C ARG A 201 9.15 21.49 7.15
N ILE A 202 9.90 22.58 7.23
CA ILE A 202 11.28 22.60 6.75
C ILE A 202 12.20 22.65 7.96
N ARG A 203 13.04 21.63 8.07
CA ARG A 203 14.16 21.57 9.02
C ARG A 203 15.46 21.76 8.27
N TYR A 204 16.33 22.62 8.82
CA TYR A 204 17.54 23.04 8.15
C TYR A 204 18.73 22.79 9.07
N VAL A 205 19.51 21.78 8.70
CA VAL A 205 20.63 21.25 9.48
C VAL A 205 21.92 21.92 9.03
N LEU A 206 22.57 22.62 9.94
CA LEU A 206 23.86 23.26 9.73
C LEU A 206 24.96 22.39 10.36
N THR A 207 25.82 21.79 9.52
CA THR A 207 26.81 20.81 10.00
C THR A 207 28.15 21.41 10.41
N ARG A 208 28.39 22.67 10.06
CA ARG A 208 29.67 23.37 10.27
C ARG A 208 29.52 24.78 10.85
N LEU A 209 28.33 25.08 11.36
CA LEU A 209 28.05 26.28 12.12
C LEU A 209 27.56 25.85 13.48
N GLU A 210 27.82 26.69 14.47
CA GLU A 210 27.32 26.55 15.83
C GLU A 210 26.38 27.71 16.12
N GLU A 211 25.38 27.48 16.96
CA GLU A 211 24.46 28.55 17.32
C GLU A 211 25.16 29.63 18.15
N ASN A 212 25.81 29.19 19.23
CA ASN A 212 26.46 30.03 20.23
C ASN A 212 27.89 29.50 20.48
N PRO A 213 28.85 29.70 19.55
CA PRO A 213 30.24 29.32 19.78
C PRO A 213 30.82 30.08 20.97
N GLU A 214 31.81 29.51 21.67
CA GLU A 214 32.37 30.06 22.93
C GLU A 214 32.85 31.52 22.80
N ASP A 215 33.50 31.85 21.68
CA ASP A 215 34.02 33.21 21.41
C ASP A 215 33.00 34.12 20.69
N GLY A 216 31.79 33.63 20.44
CA GLY A 216 30.81 34.28 19.58
C GLY A 216 31.17 34.23 18.09
N HIS A 217 30.22 34.62 17.24
CA HIS A 217 30.44 34.74 15.81
C HIS A 217 31.25 36.00 15.49
N ARG A 218 32.14 35.92 14.49
CA ARG A 218 33.00 37.06 14.10
C ARG A 218 32.22 38.22 13.50
N ASP A 219 31.04 37.96 12.95
CA ASP A 219 30.17 38.96 12.34
C ASP A 219 28.73 38.80 12.86
N PRO A 220 28.11 39.89 13.34
CA PRO A 220 26.75 39.85 13.90
C PRO A 220 25.68 39.47 12.88
N ARG A 221 25.96 39.51 11.57
CA ARG A 221 25.02 39.08 10.52
C ARG A 221 24.82 37.58 10.48
N ILE A 222 25.69 36.79 11.09
CA ILE A 222 25.52 35.32 11.19
C ILE A 222 24.33 34.97 12.09
N PRO A 223 24.27 35.39 13.37
CA PRO A 223 23.08 35.16 14.19
C PRO A 223 21.83 35.85 13.62
N GLN A 224 21.96 37.00 12.93
CA GLN A 224 20.84 37.61 12.20
C GLN A 224 20.33 36.71 11.06
N THR A 225 21.22 36.02 10.34
CA THR A 225 20.84 35.03 9.32
C THR A 225 20.01 33.92 9.95
N PHE A 226 20.39 33.43 11.14
CA PHE A 226 19.63 32.41 11.86
C PHE A 226 18.25 32.92 12.27
N ALA A 227 18.16 34.17 12.73
CA ALA A 227 16.88 34.82 13.04
C ALA A 227 15.98 34.89 11.80
N VAL A 228 16.49 35.38 10.67
CA VAL A 228 15.73 35.45 9.41
C VAL A 228 15.22 34.08 8.98
N LEU A 229 16.02 33.02 9.09
CA LEU A 229 15.58 31.66 8.76
C LEU A 229 14.43 31.20 9.68
N ARG A 230 14.50 31.49 10.98
CA ARG A 230 13.41 31.17 11.92
C ARG A 230 12.16 31.99 11.67
N ASP A 231 12.31 33.26 11.32
CA ASP A 231 11.20 34.16 10.97
C ASP A 231 10.47 33.69 9.70
N LEU A 232 11.18 32.98 8.80
CA LEU A 232 10.59 32.29 7.65
C LEU A 232 9.87 30.98 8.02
N GLY A 233 9.86 30.57 9.29
CA GLY A 233 9.24 29.33 9.78
C GLY A 233 10.11 28.08 9.63
N ILE A 234 11.43 28.24 9.44
CA ILE A 234 12.36 27.11 9.37
C ILE A 234 12.82 26.69 10.75
N GLU A 235 12.77 25.39 11.00
CA GLU A 235 13.39 24.77 12.18
C GLU A 235 14.89 24.62 11.95
N LEU A 236 15.69 25.40 12.68
CA LEU A 236 17.15 25.32 12.61
C LEU A 236 17.70 24.30 13.59
N GLU A 237 18.59 23.44 13.09
CA GLU A 237 19.28 22.42 13.88
C GLU A 237 20.78 22.47 13.60
N PHE A 238 21.61 22.42 14.64
CA PHE A 238 23.07 22.49 14.53
C PHE A 238 23.68 21.14 14.87
N ALA A 239 24.45 20.56 13.95
CA ALA A 239 24.99 19.22 14.14
C ALA A 239 25.96 19.11 15.33
N ALA A 240 26.58 20.22 15.74
CA ALA A 240 27.42 20.30 16.93
C ALA A 240 26.66 19.99 18.23
N GLN A 241 25.33 20.19 18.24
CA GLN A 241 24.46 19.93 19.37
C GLN A 241 23.91 18.49 19.38
N TRP A 242 24.24 17.69 18.35
CA TRP A 242 23.75 16.32 18.28
C TRP A 242 24.37 15.45 19.36
N GLY A 243 23.49 14.91 20.21
CA GLY A 243 23.83 13.82 21.13
C GLY A 243 24.06 12.49 20.41
N PRO A 244 24.13 11.37 21.13
CA PRO A 244 24.22 10.05 20.53
C PRO A 244 23.05 9.80 19.55
N PRO A 245 23.22 8.90 18.55
CA PRO A 245 22.13 8.51 17.67
C PRO A 245 20.92 8.00 18.47
N LEU A 246 19.71 8.27 17.97
CA LEU A 246 18.49 7.72 18.56
C LEU A 246 18.52 6.19 18.44
N PRO A 247 18.01 5.46 19.46
CA PRO A 247 17.89 4.01 19.36
C PRO A 247 16.96 3.63 18.19
N PRO A 248 17.18 2.47 17.55
CA PRO A 248 16.30 1.98 16.50
C PRO A 248 14.88 1.84 17.04
N LEU A 249 13.89 2.38 16.34
CA LEU A 249 12.49 2.16 16.68
C LEU A 249 12.09 0.73 16.31
N THR A 250 11.24 0.14 17.14
CA THR A 250 10.63 -1.16 16.86
C THR A 250 9.41 -0.98 15.97
N ARG A 251 8.96 -2.09 15.36
CA ARG A 251 7.68 -2.15 14.66
C ARG A 251 6.55 -1.60 15.55
N PRO A 252 5.63 -0.79 15.00
CA PRO A 252 4.42 -0.41 15.71
C PRO A 252 3.63 -1.64 16.17
N ALA A 253 2.85 -1.49 17.24
CA ALA A 253 1.95 -2.55 17.71
C ALA A 253 0.99 -3.00 16.60
N GLU A 254 0.61 -4.27 16.63
CA GLU A 254 -0.37 -4.82 15.69
C GLU A 254 -1.71 -4.10 15.82
N ALA A 255 -2.37 -3.87 14.69
CA ALA A 255 -3.66 -3.22 14.69
C ALA A 255 -4.74 -4.20 15.19
N VAL A 256 -5.65 -3.72 16.03
CA VAL A 256 -6.77 -4.50 16.55
C VAL A 256 -8.10 -3.96 16.03
N PRO A 257 -9.13 -4.80 15.80
CA PRO A 257 -10.41 -4.32 15.31
C PRO A 257 -11.09 -3.32 16.28
N ALA A 258 -11.94 -2.48 15.72
CA ALA A 258 -12.90 -1.66 16.45
C ALA A 258 -14.13 -2.51 16.85
N ILE A 259 -14.89 -2.02 17.83
CA ILE A 259 -16.16 -2.66 18.23
C ILE A 259 -17.21 -2.63 17.12
N ASP A 260 -17.17 -1.56 16.31
CA ASP A 260 -18.01 -1.39 15.14
C ASP A 260 -17.30 -1.94 13.89
N ILE A 261 -17.96 -2.85 13.20
CA ILE A 261 -17.41 -3.55 12.04
C ILE A 261 -18.36 -3.36 10.86
N VAL A 262 -17.87 -2.73 9.80
CA VAL A 262 -18.62 -2.54 8.57
C VAL A 262 -18.31 -3.66 7.58
N LEU A 263 -19.33 -4.43 7.22
CA LEU A 263 -19.23 -5.60 6.36
C LEU A 263 -19.38 -5.22 4.89
N ASP A 264 -18.38 -5.55 4.08
CA ASP A 264 -18.50 -5.53 2.64
C ASP A 264 -19.41 -6.66 2.15
N LEU A 265 -19.97 -6.50 0.95
CA LEU A 265 -20.86 -7.50 0.33
C LEU A 265 -20.16 -8.87 0.22
N SER A 266 -18.86 -8.86 -0.11
CA SER A 266 -18.06 -10.09 -0.23
C SER A 266 -18.01 -10.88 1.08
N VAL A 267 -18.02 -10.21 2.23
CA VAL A 267 -17.96 -10.85 3.55
C VAL A 267 -19.34 -11.32 3.99
N LEU A 268 -20.41 -10.58 3.71
CA LEU A 268 -21.78 -11.05 3.98
C LEU A 268 -22.09 -12.34 3.21
N ILE A 269 -21.65 -12.42 1.96
CA ILE A 269 -21.74 -13.63 1.13
C ILE A 269 -20.95 -14.77 1.79
N ALA A 270 -19.72 -14.51 2.22
CA ALA A 270 -18.88 -15.51 2.88
C ALA A 270 -19.48 -16.01 4.20
N LEU A 271 -19.98 -15.09 5.04
CA LEU A 271 -20.65 -15.43 6.29
C LEU A 271 -21.88 -16.30 6.06
N CYS A 272 -22.61 -16.13 4.96
CA CYS A 272 -23.77 -16.98 4.67
C CYS A 272 -23.37 -18.31 3.98
N CYS A 273 -22.16 -18.40 3.43
CA CYS A 273 -21.73 -19.49 2.56
C CYS A 273 -21.72 -20.84 3.26
N ASP A 274 -22.20 -21.87 2.57
CA ASP A 274 -22.22 -23.23 3.09
C ASP A 274 -20.84 -23.73 3.55
N SER A 275 -19.75 -23.38 2.87
CA SER A 275 -18.38 -23.77 3.27
C SER A 275 -18.01 -23.31 4.69
N THR A 276 -18.52 -22.17 5.13
CA THR A 276 -18.29 -21.64 6.49
C THR A 276 -19.10 -22.41 7.54
N HIS A 277 -20.20 -23.06 7.16
CA HIS A 277 -21.12 -23.72 8.10
C HIS A 277 -21.08 -25.25 8.07
N CYS A 278 -20.78 -25.86 6.93
CA CYS A 278 -20.80 -27.31 6.75
C CYS A 278 -19.61 -27.97 7.47
N PRO A 279 -19.70 -29.24 7.88
CA PRO A 279 -18.54 -29.98 8.39
C PRO A 279 -17.37 -29.94 7.40
N LEU A 280 -16.16 -29.70 7.91
CA LEU A 280 -14.96 -29.63 7.09
C LEU A 280 -14.57 -31.03 6.58
N PRO A 281 -13.99 -31.13 5.38
CA PRO A 281 -13.42 -32.39 4.89
C PRO A 281 -12.36 -32.95 5.85
N GLN A 282 -12.27 -34.27 5.97
CA GLN A 282 -11.28 -34.93 6.81
C GLN A 282 -9.92 -35.09 6.11
N ASN A 283 -9.90 -35.05 4.78
CA ASN A 283 -8.70 -35.26 3.96
C ASN A 283 -8.85 -34.61 2.57
N GLU A 284 -7.74 -34.55 1.83
CA GLU A 284 -7.69 -33.97 0.47
C GLU A 284 -8.62 -34.69 -0.51
N ASP A 285 -8.77 -36.02 -0.40
CA ASP A 285 -9.62 -36.80 -1.31
C ASP A 285 -11.10 -36.41 -1.14
N GLU A 286 -11.56 -36.24 0.10
CA GLU A 286 -12.92 -35.75 0.39
C GLU A 286 -13.10 -34.31 -0.11
N LEU A 287 -12.12 -33.44 0.12
CA LEU A 287 -12.14 -32.06 -0.37
C LEU A 287 -12.29 -32.00 -1.89
N GLU A 288 -11.48 -32.77 -2.62
CA GLU A 288 -11.51 -32.86 -4.08
C GLU A 288 -12.85 -33.43 -4.58
N ALA A 289 -13.38 -34.47 -3.92
CA ALA A 289 -14.65 -35.11 -4.27
C ALA A 289 -15.89 -34.21 -4.07
N ARG A 290 -15.83 -33.17 -3.24
CA ARG A 290 -16.93 -32.20 -3.05
C ARG A 290 -17.15 -31.28 -4.26
N PHE A 291 -16.14 -31.11 -5.11
CA PHE A 291 -16.20 -30.15 -6.22
C PHE A 291 -15.89 -30.77 -7.59
N ARG A 292 -15.62 -32.08 -7.64
CA ARG A 292 -15.33 -32.83 -8.86
C ARG A 292 -16.28 -34.01 -8.98
N LEU A 293 -16.87 -34.16 -10.17
CA LEU A 293 -17.73 -35.29 -10.49
C LEU A 293 -16.91 -36.57 -10.60
N LEU A 294 -17.44 -37.65 -10.07
CA LEU A 294 -16.90 -39.00 -10.23
C LEU A 294 -17.30 -39.52 -11.60
N LEU A 295 -16.31 -39.85 -12.43
CA LEU A 295 -16.48 -40.41 -13.76
C LEU A 295 -16.14 -41.90 -13.72
N VAL A 296 -16.99 -42.72 -14.33
CA VAL A 296 -16.69 -44.11 -14.62
C VAL A 296 -15.93 -44.14 -15.94
N GLY A 297 -14.70 -44.66 -15.94
CA GLY A 297 -13.89 -44.72 -17.17
C GLY A 297 -14.52 -45.62 -18.24
N ASP A 298 -14.38 -45.23 -19.50
CA ASP A 298 -14.71 -46.09 -20.64
C ASP A 298 -13.74 -47.29 -20.69
N GLN A 299 -14.28 -48.46 -21.02
CA GLN A 299 -13.53 -49.71 -21.12
C GLN A 299 -12.45 -49.61 -22.20
N THR A 300 -11.19 -49.39 -21.84
CA THR A 300 -10.08 -49.66 -22.77
C THR A 300 -9.76 -51.15 -22.72
N SER A 301 -10.16 -51.86 -23.78
CA SER A 301 -9.89 -53.29 -23.95
C SER A 301 -8.37 -53.57 -23.95
N THR A 302 -7.90 -54.30 -22.94
CA THR A 302 -6.69 -55.12 -23.07
C THR A 302 -7.06 -56.57 -22.88
N ALA A 303 -6.52 -57.41 -23.76
CA ALA A 303 -7.07 -58.71 -24.16
C ALA A 303 -7.09 -59.83 -23.11
N ASN A 304 -6.82 -59.59 -21.82
CA ASN A 304 -6.87 -60.63 -20.79
C ASN A 304 -7.08 -60.02 -19.40
N GLY A 305 -8.23 -60.29 -18.78
CA GLY A 305 -8.46 -60.13 -17.34
C GLY A 305 -9.56 -59.13 -16.97
N THR A 306 -10.56 -59.63 -16.26
CA THR A 306 -11.68 -58.89 -15.66
C THR A 306 -11.20 -57.72 -14.80
N HIS A 307 -11.28 -56.48 -15.30
CA HIS A 307 -11.09 -55.27 -14.51
C HIS A 307 -12.41 -54.55 -14.32
N LYS A 308 -12.78 -54.35 -13.04
CA LYS A 308 -13.88 -53.51 -12.61
C LYS A 308 -13.55 -52.06 -12.98
N PRO A 309 -14.45 -51.28 -13.61
CA PRO A 309 -14.17 -49.90 -13.98
C PRO A 309 -13.80 -49.11 -12.72
N THR A 310 -12.61 -48.51 -12.71
CA THR A 310 -12.15 -47.70 -11.58
C THR A 310 -12.69 -46.27 -11.74
N PRO A 311 -13.50 -45.79 -10.79
CA PRO A 311 -13.99 -44.43 -10.84
C PRO A 311 -12.83 -43.44 -10.61
N HIS A 312 -12.83 -42.32 -11.34
CA HIS A 312 -11.85 -41.24 -11.17
C HIS A 312 -12.52 -39.87 -11.21
N LEU A 313 -11.94 -38.87 -10.54
CA LEU A 313 -12.52 -37.52 -10.47
C LEU A 313 -12.26 -36.72 -11.76
N ALA A 314 -13.29 -36.07 -12.29
CA ALA A 314 -13.23 -35.15 -13.43
C ALA A 314 -12.25 -33.98 -13.17
N PRO A 315 -11.62 -33.36 -14.19
CA PRO A 315 -10.74 -32.21 -13.97
C PRO A 315 -11.52 -30.99 -13.45
N HIS A 316 -10.85 -30.12 -12.69
CA HIS A 316 -11.44 -28.86 -12.25
C HIS A 316 -11.76 -27.91 -13.41
N SER A 317 -12.88 -27.21 -13.29
CA SER A 317 -13.11 -25.93 -13.93
C SER A 317 -12.48 -24.82 -13.09
N ASN A 318 -12.34 -23.59 -13.61
CA ASN A 318 -11.88 -22.47 -12.79
C ASN A 318 -12.77 -22.28 -11.54
N ALA A 319 -14.10 -22.32 -11.71
CA ALA A 319 -15.03 -22.14 -10.60
C ALA A 319 -14.92 -23.25 -9.55
N THR A 320 -14.75 -24.51 -9.95
CA THR A 320 -14.63 -25.61 -8.98
C THR A 320 -13.26 -25.67 -8.31
N ARG A 321 -12.20 -25.19 -8.98
CA ARG A 321 -10.89 -24.99 -8.34
C ARG A 321 -10.98 -23.90 -7.29
N ASP A 322 -11.55 -22.75 -7.63
CA ASP A 322 -11.62 -21.61 -6.71
C ASP A 322 -12.44 -21.95 -5.46
N LEU A 323 -13.53 -22.71 -5.59
CA LEU A 323 -14.32 -23.22 -4.46
C LEU A 323 -13.57 -24.25 -3.61
N ARG A 324 -12.78 -25.12 -4.25
CA ARG A 324 -11.91 -26.08 -3.55
C ARG A 324 -10.86 -25.35 -2.74
N ASP A 325 -10.15 -24.42 -3.35
CA ASP A 325 -9.10 -23.63 -2.70
C ASP A 325 -9.67 -22.84 -1.52
N GLN A 326 -10.90 -22.33 -1.65
CA GLN A 326 -11.62 -21.67 -0.56
C GLN A 326 -11.95 -22.61 0.61
N LEU A 327 -12.43 -23.83 0.34
CA LEU A 327 -12.70 -24.80 1.42
C LEU A 327 -11.41 -25.29 2.07
N GLN A 328 -10.32 -25.42 1.30
CA GLN A 328 -8.99 -25.70 1.84
C GLN A 328 -8.51 -24.60 2.79
N LEU A 329 -8.73 -23.32 2.44
CA LEU A 329 -8.43 -22.20 3.33
C LEU A 329 -9.24 -22.29 4.62
N GLU A 330 -10.54 -22.54 4.51
CA GLU A 330 -11.43 -22.71 5.67
C GLU A 330 -11.00 -23.89 6.55
N MET A 331 -10.40 -24.96 6.01
CA MET A 331 -9.82 -26.05 6.80
C MET A 331 -8.59 -25.62 7.60
N THR A 332 -7.78 -24.71 7.06
CA THR A 332 -6.55 -24.24 7.71
C THR A 332 -6.77 -23.12 8.71
N ARG A 333 -7.67 -22.19 8.39
CA ARG A 333 -8.00 -21.02 9.21
C ARG A 333 -9.47 -20.64 8.96
N PRO A 334 -10.40 -21.25 9.70
CA PRO A 334 -11.82 -20.97 9.52
C PRO A 334 -12.14 -19.50 9.78
N LEU A 335 -12.98 -18.89 8.93
CA LEU A 335 -13.36 -17.47 9.06
C LEU A 335 -13.87 -17.13 10.47
N ILE A 336 -14.75 -17.97 11.04
CA ILE A 336 -15.35 -17.71 12.36
C ILE A 336 -14.32 -17.77 13.49
N HIS A 337 -13.33 -18.65 13.40
CA HIS A 337 -12.22 -18.66 14.37
C HIS A 337 -11.36 -17.41 14.22
N ASP A 338 -10.99 -17.02 13.00
CA ASP A 338 -10.20 -15.81 12.76
C ASP A 338 -10.91 -14.56 13.33
N LEU A 339 -12.23 -14.46 13.11
CA LEU A 339 -13.03 -13.38 13.68
C LEU A 339 -13.00 -13.39 15.21
N ARG A 340 -13.22 -14.56 15.84
CA ARG A 340 -13.22 -14.70 17.30
C ARG A 340 -11.86 -14.34 17.91
N ASP A 341 -10.77 -14.82 17.31
CA ASP A 341 -9.41 -14.61 17.82
C ASP A 341 -9.04 -13.12 17.79
N GLN A 342 -9.29 -12.45 16.66
CA GLN A 342 -8.99 -11.02 16.52
C GLN A 342 -9.86 -10.14 17.43
N LEU A 343 -11.15 -10.47 17.57
CA LEU A 343 -12.04 -9.75 18.48
C LEU A 343 -11.67 -9.98 19.95
N SER A 344 -11.30 -11.21 20.31
CA SER A 344 -10.83 -11.54 21.65
C SER A 344 -9.51 -10.84 21.97
N ALA A 345 -8.57 -10.80 21.03
CA ALA A 345 -7.31 -10.06 21.17
C ALA A 345 -7.55 -8.54 21.38
N ALA A 346 -8.62 -8.00 20.78
CA ALA A 346 -9.06 -6.62 20.99
C ALA A 346 -9.86 -6.40 22.28
N GLY A 347 -10.15 -7.45 23.06
CA GLY A 347 -11.01 -7.39 24.24
C GLY A 347 -12.51 -7.18 23.92
N ILE A 348 -12.94 -7.47 22.69
CA ILE A 348 -14.32 -7.25 22.22
C ILE A 348 -15.14 -8.52 22.43
N THR A 349 -16.13 -8.44 23.32
CA THR A 349 -17.06 -9.55 23.61
C THR A 349 -18.40 -9.43 22.89
N THR A 350 -18.77 -8.21 22.48
CA THR A 350 -20.06 -7.87 21.87
C THR A 350 -19.84 -6.95 20.65
N PRO A 351 -19.30 -7.48 19.54
CA PRO A 351 -19.10 -6.70 18.32
C PRO A 351 -20.43 -6.24 17.72
N ARG A 352 -20.44 -5.06 17.08
CA ARG A 352 -21.59 -4.54 16.33
C ARG A 352 -21.29 -4.59 14.84
N PHE A 353 -22.16 -5.22 14.08
CA PHE A 353 -21.98 -5.36 12.64
C PHE A 353 -22.90 -4.45 11.86
N TRP A 354 -22.33 -3.83 10.84
CA TRP A 354 -22.97 -2.81 10.03
C TRP A 354 -22.81 -3.13 8.55
N CYS A 355 -23.72 -2.67 7.72
CA CYS A 355 -23.53 -2.64 6.27
C CYS A 355 -24.17 -1.39 5.66
N THR A 356 -23.80 -1.05 4.43
CA THR A 356 -24.46 0.05 3.70
C THR A 356 -25.80 -0.39 3.12
N ARG A 357 -26.71 0.55 2.88
CA ARG A 357 -28.01 0.29 2.23
C ARG A 357 -27.87 -0.40 0.89
N GLU A 358 -26.85 -0.03 0.11
CA GLU A 358 -26.58 -0.68 -1.16
C GLU A 358 -26.25 -2.18 -0.98
N VAL A 359 -25.40 -2.48 -0.01
CA VAL A 359 -24.99 -3.86 0.27
C VAL A 359 -26.18 -4.68 0.77
N TYR A 360 -26.98 -4.14 1.69
CA TYR A 360 -28.24 -4.73 2.14
C TYR A 360 -29.17 -5.04 0.97
N GLY A 361 -29.38 -4.09 0.05
CA GLY A 361 -30.28 -4.27 -1.10
C GLY A 361 -29.78 -5.29 -2.13
N ARG A 362 -28.46 -5.53 -2.21
CA ARG A 362 -27.85 -6.48 -3.17
C ARG A 362 -27.87 -7.92 -2.69
N LEU A 363 -27.71 -8.17 -1.38
CA LEU A 363 -27.55 -9.54 -0.86
C LEU A 363 -28.76 -10.44 -1.20
N PRO A 364 -30.03 -10.04 -0.98
CA PRO A 364 -31.17 -10.91 -1.27
C PRO A 364 -31.21 -11.39 -2.72
N GLY A 365 -31.00 -10.48 -3.68
CA GLY A 365 -31.01 -10.84 -5.10
C GLY A 365 -29.89 -11.81 -5.48
N LEU A 366 -28.69 -11.68 -4.89
CA LEU A 366 -27.61 -12.63 -5.12
C LEU A 366 -27.93 -13.99 -4.53
N VAL A 367 -28.33 -14.05 -3.26
CA VAL A 367 -28.64 -15.31 -2.58
C VAL A 367 -29.90 -15.97 -3.18
N GLU A 368 -30.81 -15.21 -3.78
CA GLU A 368 -31.93 -15.74 -4.58
C GLU A 368 -31.48 -16.43 -5.87
N VAL A 369 -30.46 -15.92 -6.54
CA VAL A 369 -29.98 -16.49 -7.80
C VAL A 369 -29.03 -17.67 -7.58
N ILE A 370 -28.08 -17.55 -6.64
CA ILE A 370 -26.98 -18.51 -6.50
C ILE A 370 -26.95 -19.27 -5.17
N GLY A 371 -27.75 -18.85 -4.18
CA GLY A 371 -27.74 -19.45 -2.85
C GLY A 371 -28.61 -20.71 -2.73
N GLY A 372 -28.23 -21.66 -1.88
CA GLY A 372 -29.08 -22.79 -1.49
C GLY A 372 -30.11 -22.41 -0.41
N ALA A 373 -30.87 -23.40 0.08
CA ALA A 373 -31.94 -23.15 1.05
C ALA A 373 -31.38 -22.69 2.41
N ALA A 374 -30.26 -23.25 2.84
CA ALA A 374 -29.63 -22.86 4.10
C ALA A 374 -28.95 -21.49 3.99
N GLU A 375 -28.26 -21.21 2.88
CA GLU A 375 -27.66 -19.89 2.60
C GLU A 375 -28.73 -18.77 2.58
N ARG A 376 -29.88 -19.00 1.92
CA ARG A 376 -31.03 -18.07 1.92
C ARG A 376 -31.59 -17.81 3.32
N ARG A 377 -31.74 -18.87 4.12
CA ARG A 377 -32.21 -18.76 5.51
C ARG A 377 -31.25 -17.92 6.34
N ARG A 378 -29.95 -18.18 6.25
CA ARG A 378 -28.90 -17.43 6.98
C ARG A 378 -28.89 -15.96 6.60
N ALA A 379 -28.95 -15.66 5.30
CA ALA A 379 -29.01 -14.28 4.82
C ALA A 379 -30.20 -13.49 5.40
N LYS A 380 -31.36 -14.13 5.58
CA LYS A 380 -32.52 -13.52 6.24
C LYS A 380 -32.31 -13.34 7.74
N ALA A 381 -31.89 -14.39 8.43
CA ALA A 381 -31.63 -14.37 9.87
C ALA A 381 -30.56 -13.35 10.28
N LEU A 382 -29.60 -13.05 9.40
CA LEU A 382 -28.54 -12.08 9.63
C LEU A 382 -29.05 -10.64 9.78
N PHE A 383 -30.15 -10.29 9.10
CA PHE A 383 -30.77 -8.96 9.16
C PHE A 383 -32.02 -8.93 10.04
N ASP A 384 -32.67 -10.08 10.25
CA ASP A 384 -33.86 -10.20 11.09
C ASP A 384 -33.76 -11.44 11.99
N PRO A 385 -33.26 -11.28 13.23
CA PRO A 385 -33.18 -12.36 14.20
C PRO A 385 -34.53 -13.00 14.53
N ALA A 386 -35.66 -12.33 14.29
CA ALA A 386 -36.99 -12.89 14.53
C ALA A 386 -37.36 -13.99 13.52
N VAL A 387 -36.70 -14.02 12.35
CA VAL A 387 -36.91 -15.05 11.32
C VAL A 387 -36.24 -16.38 11.70
N GLY A 388 -35.29 -16.36 12.64
CA GLY A 388 -34.71 -17.56 13.23
C GLY A 388 -33.23 -17.39 13.57
N ASP A 389 -32.65 -18.45 14.14
CA ASP A 389 -31.22 -18.47 14.50
C ASP A 389 -30.34 -18.59 13.24
N PHE A 390 -29.38 -17.67 13.09
CA PHE A 390 -28.38 -17.68 12.04
C PHE A 390 -27.57 -18.99 12.04
N TRP A 391 -27.15 -19.45 13.23
CA TRP A 391 -26.26 -20.58 13.40
C TRP A 391 -26.92 -21.94 13.26
N ARG A 392 -28.26 -22.02 13.18
CA ARG A 392 -29.00 -23.27 13.06
C ARG A 392 -28.48 -24.18 11.93
N GLY A 393 -28.07 -25.39 12.28
CA GLY A 393 -27.53 -26.39 11.36
C GLY A 393 -26.10 -26.10 10.91
N SER A 394 -25.41 -25.16 11.55
CA SER A 394 -23.99 -24.90 11.34
C SER A 394 -23.13 -25.73 12.30
N ARG A 395 -21.92 -26.08 11.87
CA ARG A 395 -20.87 -26.58 12.77
C ARG A 395 -20.50 -25.63 13.91
N TRP A 396 -20.91 -24.36 13.83
CA TRP A 396 -20.69 -23.33 14.85
C TRP A 396 -21.88 -23.16 15.81
N GLU A 397 -22.96 -23.94 15.63
CA GLU A 397 -24.13 -23.89 16.52
C GLU A 397 -23.69 -24.23 17.97
N GLY A 398 -23.89 -23.28 18.88
CA GLY A 398 -23.45 -23.41 20.28
C GLY A 398 -21.96 -23.09 20.56
N ASP A 399 -21.15 -22.84 19.53
CA ASP A 399 -19.71 -22.51 19.65
C ASP A 399 -19.32 -21.29 18.78
N ALA A 400 -20.23 -20.33 18.63
CA ALA A 400 -19.94 -19.08 17.91
C ALA A 400 -19.22 -18.02 18.79
N GLY A 401 -19.10 -18.25 20.10
CA GLY A 401 -18.40 -17.36 21.03
C GLY A 401 -19.04 -15.96 21.09
N CYS A 402 -18.22 -14.91 20.88
CA CYS A 402 -18.70 -13.52 20.82
C CYS A 402 -19.63 -13.22 19.62
N LEU A 403 -19.77 -14.17 18.68
CA LEU A 403 -20.61 -14.06 17.49
C LEU A 403 -21.97 -14.78 17.66
N THR A 404 -22.26 -15.34 18.84
CA THR A 404 -23.51 -16.07 19.11
C THR A 404 -24.77 -15.27 18.75
N SER A 405 -24.74 -13.95 18.92
CA SER A 405 -25.86 -13.04 18.64
C SER A 405 -25.60 -12.13 17.43
N ILE A 406 -24.88 -12.65 16.42
CA ILE A 406 -24.56 -11.88 15.21
C ILE A 406 -25.85 -11.37 14.54
N SER A 407 -25.89 -10.06 14.31
CA SER A 407 -26.93 -9.38 13.55
C SER A 407 -26.31 -8.17 12.88
N VAL A 408 -26.80 -7.82 11.69
CA VAL A 408 -26.26 -6.73 10.87
C VAL A 408 -27.27 -5.62 10.76
N THR A 409 -26.85 -4.40 11.13
CA THR A 409 -27.67 -3.19 11.03
C THR A 409 -27.25 -2.38 9.80
N ILE A 410 -28.20 -1.68 9.18
CA ILE A 410 -27.90 -0.78 8.07
C ILE A 410 -27.40 0.54 8.64
N ILE A 411 -26.24 1.02 8.20
CA ILE A 411 -25.62 2.26 8.72
C ILE A 411 -26.61 3.42 8.64
N GLU A 412 -27.30 3.55 7.52
CA GLU A 412 -28.24 4.64 7.24
C GLU A 412 -29.54 4.59 8.07
N ASP A 413 -29.85 3.46 8.72
CA ASP A 413 -30.97 3.36 9.69
C ASP A 413 -30.51 3.42 11.14
N GLY A 414 -29.20 3.39 11.36
CA GLY A 414 -28.61 3.25 12.68
C GLY A 414 -28.13 4.54 13.31
N GLU A 415 -27.55 4.39 14.49
CA GLU A 415 -26.91 5.48 15.26
C GLU A 415 -25.40 5.57 15.01
N LEU A 416 -24.88 4.91 13.96
CA LEU A 416 -23.44 4.94 13.68
C LEU A 416 -23.04 6.33 13.18
N ALA A 417 -22.42 7.10 14.08
CA ALA A 417 -22.03 8.48 13.81
C ALA A 417 -20.97 8.56 12.70
N THR A 418 -21.05 9.62 11.91
CA THR A 418 -20.02 9.99 10.96
C THR A 418 -19.10 11.03 11.58
N HIS A 419 -17.82 10.93 11.28
CA HIS A 419 -16.77 11.74 11.84
C HIS A 419 -15.86 12.27 10.73
N GLU A 420 -15.30 13.45 10.97
CA GLU A 420 -14.19 13.95 10.17
C GLU A 420 -12.96 13.05 10.36
N PRO A 421 -12.15 12.86 9.30
CA PRO A 421 -10.91 12.11 9.38
C PRO A 421 -9.94 12.72 10.41
N GLU A 422 -9.48 11.92 11.37
CA GLU A 422 -8.49 12.36 12.36
C GLU A 422 -7.06 12.07 11.92
N MET A 423 -6.87 10.96 11.21
CA MET A 423 -5.55 10.48 10.82
C MET A 423 -5.28 10.76 9.34
N ALA A 424 -4.00 10.93 9.00
CA ALA A 424 -3.52 10.98 7.62
C ALA A 424 -4.04 9.80 6.78
N PHE A 425 -4.06 8.59 7.37
CA PHE A 425 -4.60 7.40 6.73
C PHE A 425 -6.09 7.56 6.37
N ASP A 426 -6.91 8.01 7.32
CA ASP A 426 -8.35 8.16 7.14
C ASP A 426 -8.64 9.19 6.03
N ALA A 427 -7.97 10.34 6.06
CA ALA A 427 -8.19 11.42 5.12
C ALA A 427 -7.79 11.03 3.68
N THR A 428 -6.62 10.42 3.52
CA THR A 428 -6.11 10.02 2.20
C THR A 428 -6.95 8.90 1.58
N VAL A 429 -7.31 7.88 2.37
CA VAL A 429 -8.15 6.77 1.91
C VAL A 429 -9.56 7.23 1.57
N ALA A 430 -10.19 8.07 2.40
CA ALA A 430 -11.52 8.62 2.14
C ALA A 430 -11.54 9.41 0.82
N ALA A 431 -10.60 10.35 0.64
CA ALA A 431 -10.55 11.17 -0.56
C ALA A 431 -10.27 10.37 -1.85
N VAL A 432 -9.46 9.31 -1.75
CA VAL A 432 -9.23 8.40 -2.87
C VAL A 432 -10.50 7.60 -3.20
N CYS A 433 -11.20 7.07 -2.19
CA CYS A 433 -12.46 6.39 -2.39
C CYS A 433 -13.49 7.31 -3.06
N GLU A 434 -13.67 8.54 -2.59
CA GLU A 434 -14.57 9.54 -3.18
C GLU A 434 -14.21 9.82 -4.64
N ARG A 435 -12.93 10.05 -4.94
CA ARG A 435 -12.44 10.28 -6.31
C ARG A 435 -12.72 9.09 -7.23
N MET A 436 -12.47 7.87 -6.74
CA MET A 436 -12.72 6.64 -7.51
C MET A 436 -14.23 6.41 -7.72
N ILE A 437 -15.08 6.72 -6.74
CA ILE A 437 -16.53 6.66 -6.85
C ILE A 437 -17.02 7.67 -7.89
N ALA A 438 -16.57 8.93 -7.80
CA ALA A 438 -16.92 9.98 -8.75
C ALA A 438 -16.51 9.63 -10.19
N ALA A 439 -15.34 9.02 -10.37
CA ALA A 439 -14.86 8.55 -11.67
C ALA A 439 -15.64 7.32 -12.20
N GLY A 440 -16.27 6.53 -11.33
CA GLY A 440 -17.05 5.35 -11.69
C GLY A 440 -18.42 5.64 -12.31
N GLY A 441 -18.90 6.89 -12.25
CA GLY A 441 -20.24 7.28 -12.65
C GLY A 441 -21.34 6.79 -11.69
N PRO A 442 -22.59 7.28 -11.81
CA PRO A 442 -23.68 6.79 -11.00
C PRO A 442 -23.88 5.30 -11.29
N SER A 443 -23.83 4.46 -10.25
CA SER A 443 -24.08 3.04 -10.37
C SER A 443 -25.45 2.83 -11.02
N THR A 444 -25.50 2.29 -12.24
CA THR A 444 -26.74 1.84 -12.85
C THR A 444 -27.42 0.90 -11.87
N PRO A 445 -28.69 1.13 -11.48
CA PRO A 445 -29.40 0.16 -10.65
C PRO A 445 -29.35 -1.20 -11.36
N PRO A 446 -29.22 -2.32 -10.62
CA PRO A 446 -29.26 -3.63 -11.23
C PRO A 446 -30.57 -3.73 -12.02
N SER A 447 -30.46 -3.92 -13.33
CA SER A 447 -31.64 -4.17 -14.16
C SER A 447 -32.38 -5.36 -13.53
N ARG A 448 -33.68 -5.18 -13.27
CA ARG A 448 -34.58 -6.26 -12.84
C ARG A 448 -34.79 -7.30 -13.95
N GLU A 449 -34.24 -7.09 -15.13
CA GLU A 449 -34.32 -8.06 -16.21
C GLU A 449 -33.23 -9.12 -16.08
N PRO A 450 -33.58 -10.42 -16.09
CA PRO A 450 -32.59 -11.47 -16.12
C PRO A 450 -31.72 -11.29 -17.35
N THR A 451 -30.40 -11.19 -17.14
CA THR A 451 -29.42 -11.19 -18.21
C THR A 451 -29.73 -12.36 -19.14
N PRO A 452 -30.02 -12.14 -20.44
CA PRO A 452 -30.19 -13.24 -21.37
C PRO A 452 -28.89 -14.04 -21.36
N GLY A 453 -29.01 -15.37 -21.21
CA GLY A 453 -27.88 -16.28 -21.16
C GLY A 453 -26.90 -16.05 -22.33
N PRO A 454 -25.63 -16.47 -22.18
CA PRO A 454 -24.57 -16.13 -23.13
C PRO A 454 -24.97 -16.50 -24.56
N THR A 455 -25.27 -15.49 -25.37
CA THR A 455 -25.47 -15.65 -26.81
C THR A 455 -24.22 -16.24 -27.42
N LYS A 456 -24.39 -17.35 -28.14
CA LYS A 456 -23.32 -18.10 -28.83
C LYS A 456 -22.45 -17.14 -29.64
N PRO A 457 -21.10 -17.17 -29.50
CA PRO A 457 -20.24 -16.43 -30.40
C PRO A 457 -20.32 -17.06 -31.80
N THR A 458 -20.91 -16.33 -32.74
CA THR A 458 -20.84 -16.64 -34.16
C THR A 458 -19.40 -16.53 -34.65
N ARG A 459 -18.84 -17.65 -35.08
CA ARG A 459 -17.49 -17.76 -35.61
C ARG A 459 -17.43 -17.17 -37.02
N PRO A 460 -16.57 -16.18 -37.32
CA PRO A 460 -16.33 -15.77 -38.70
C PRO A 460 -15.55 -16.85 -39.47
N PRO A 461 -15.74 -16.97 -40.80
CA PRO A 461 -15.14 -18.04 -41.59
C PRO A 461 -13.62 -17.91 -41.67
N LYS A 462 -12.92 -19.04 -41.51
CA LYS A 462 -11.46 -19.16 -41.59
C LYS A 462 -10.96 -18.82 -43.01
N LYS A 463 -10.20 -17.73 -43.16
CA LYS A 463 -9.27 -17.57 -44.31
C LYS A 463 -7.97 -18.32 -44.01
N LYS A 464 -7.54 -19.17 -44.95
CA LYS A 464 -6.24 -19.86 -44.93
C LYS A 464 -5.13 -18.82 -45.15
N ALA A 465 -4.11 -18.84 -44.30
CA ALA A 465 -2.87 -18.08 -44.52
C ALA A 465 -1.66 -19.04 -44.41
N GLU A 466 -0.73 -18.85 -45.35
CA GLU A 466 0.48 -19.64 -45.61
C GLU A 466 1.57 -19.47 -44.53
N PRO A 467 2.55 -20.40 -44.45
CA PRO A 467 3.53 -20.40 -43.38
C PRO A 467 4.69 -19.43 -43.68
N LYS A 468 5.01 -18.55 -42.73
CA LYS A 468 6.28 -17.79 -42.74
C LYS A 468 7.22 -18.30 -41.65
N THR A 469 8.48 -18.42 -42.07
CA THR A 469 9.66 -18.95 -41.40
C THR A 469 10.09 -18.12 -40.19
N LYS A 470 10.51 -18.82 -39.13
CA LYS A 470 11.08 -18.24 -37.90
C LYS A 470 12.57 -17.96 -38.08
N ASN A 471 13.01 -16.74 -37.75
CA ASN A 471 14.41 -16.48 -37.40
C ASN A 471 14.55 -16.34 -35.88
N LYS A 472 15.65 -16.90 -35.38
CA LYS A 472 15.98 -17.18 -33.97
C LYS A 472 17.15 -16.27 -33.59
N LYS A 473 16.93 -15.27 -32.74
CA LYS A 473 17.98 -14.65 -31.90
C LYS A 473 17.36 -13.77 -30.82
N ASP A 474 17.43 -14.26 -29.59
CA ASP A 474 17.96 -13.60 -28.39
C ASP A 474 17.32 -14.20 -27.14
N ARG A 475 18.16 -14.94 -26.40
CA ARG A 475 17.93 -15.41 -25.03
C ARG A 475 18.45 -14.34 -24.07
N ASP A 476 17.92 -14.43 -22.85
CA ASP A 476 18.35 -13.81 -21.60
C ASP A 476 17.82 -12.42 -21.26
N ARG A 477 16.62 -12.42 -20.65
CA ARG A 477 16.34 -11.71 -19.40
C ARG A 477 15.27 -12.45 -18.58
N GLY A 478 15.41 -12.36 -17.27
CA GLY A 478 14.82 -13.18 -16.20
C GLY A 478 13.33 -13.49 -16.25
N GLN A 479 12.99 -14.61 -15.62
CA GLN A 479 11.65 -15.15 -15.40
C GLN A 479 10.67 -14.11 -14.85
N ALA A 480 9.69 -13.72 -15.68
CA ALA A 480 8.47 -13.05 -15.26
C ALA A 480 7.25 -13.90 -15.69
N SER A 481 6.35 -14.10 -14.72
CA SER A 481 5.01 -14.72 -14.74
C SER A 481 4.57 -15.54 -15.97
N LYS A 482 4.32 -16.84 -15.76
CA LYS A 482 3.56 -17.69 -16.69
C LYS A 482 2.05 -17.37 -16.59
N ASN A 483 1.58 -16.42 -17.41
CA ASN A 483 0.31 -16.52 -18.13
C ASN A 483 0.14 -15.31 -19.07
N PRO A 484 0.18 -15.48 -20.40
CA PRO A 484 -0.05 -14.39 -21.33
C PRO A 484 -1.54 -14.04 -21.36
N LEU A 485 -1.86 -12.82 -20.92
CA LEU A 485 -3.11 -12.13 -21.21
C LEU A 485 -3.40 -12.21 -22.71
N ARG A 486 -4.63 -12.58 -23.07
CA ARG A 486 -5.09 -12.64 -24.46
C ARG A 486 -4.89 -11.26 -25.12
N PRO A 487 -4.30 -11.18 -26.33
CA PRO A 487 -4.30 -9.95 -27.10
C PRO A 487 -5.73 -9.63 -27.56
N GLY A 488 -6.30 -8.51 -27.12
CA GLY A 488 -7.48 -7.92 -27.77
C GLY A 488 -8.71 -7.60 -26.91
N THR A 489 -8.74 -7.84 -25.61
CA THR A 489 -9.82 -7.30 -24.74
C THR A 489 -9.48 -5.88 -24.29
N VAL A 490 -10.00 -4.89 -25.02
CA VAL A 490 -10.03 -3.49 -24.55
C VAL A 490 -11.11 -3.39 -23.48
N PHE A 491 -10.66 -3.42 -22.24
CA PHE A 491 -11.48 -3.15 -21.08
C PHE A 491 -11.77 -1.64 -21.00
N PRO A 492 -13.04 -1.20 -20.84
CA PRO A 492 -13.34 0.22 -20.63
C PRO A 492 -12.62 0.75 -19.38
N ALA A 493 -12.26 2.03 -19.36
CA ALA A 493 -11.50 2.63 -18.25
C ALA A 493 -12.15 2.41 -16.87
N SER A 494 -13.49 2.28 -16.84
CA SER A 494 -14.29 1.96 -15.64
C SER A 494 -14.06 0.55 -15.09
N SER A 495 -13.66 -0.44 -15.91
CA SER A 495 -13.42 -1.81 -15.43
C SER A 495 -12.03 -1.99 -14.82
N ARG A 496 -11.24 -0.92 -14.69
CA ARG A 496 -10.01 -0.92 -13.89
C ARG A 496 -10.28 -0.53 -12.44
N LEU A 497 -11.40 0.14 -12.13
CA LEU A 497 -11.70 0.62 -10.78
C LEU A 497 -12.24 -0.52 -9.90
N PRO A 498 -12.02 -0.47 -8.57
CA PRO A 498 -12.70 -1.36 -7.66
C PRO A 498 -14.22 -1.24 -7.77
N SER A 499 -14.96 -2.25 -7.31
CA SER A 499 -16.42 -2.20 -7.28
C SER A 499 -16.91 -1.01 -6.47
N GLY A 500 -17.87 -0.26 -7.01
CA GLY A 500 -18.42 0.93 -6.35
C GLY A 500 -19.01 0.67 -4.97
N HIS A 501 -19.61 -0.51 -4.75
CA HIS A 501 -20.10 -0.89 -3.41
C HIS A 501 -18.95 -1.05 -2.41
N THR A 502 -17.85 -1.70 -2.80
CA THR A 502 -16.68 -1.87 -1.92
C THR A 502 -16.04 -0.53 -1.58
N LEU A 503 -15.93 0.38 -2.54
CA LEU A 503 -15.43 1.75 -2.29
C LEU A 503 -16.33 2.51 -1.32
N ARG A 504 -17.66 2.40 -1.48
CA ARG A 504 -18.63 3.03 -0.57
C ARG A 504 -18.60 2.40 0.83
N THR A 505 -18.44 1.09 0.94
CA THR A 505 -18.25 0.40 2.23
C THR A 505 -16.97 0.87 2.91
N LEU A 506 -15.86 0.97 2.17
CA LEU A 506 -14.59 1.49 2.68
C LEU A 506 -14.76 2.91 3.20
N LEU A 507 -15.35 3.80 2.39
CA LEU A 507 -15.61 5.18 2.77
C LEU A 507 -16.48 5.29 4.02
N ALA A 508 -17.59 4.54 4.08
CA ALA A 508 -18.50 4.55 5.22
C ALA A 508 -17.82 4.09 6.52
N GLY A 509 -17.01 3.03 6.48
CA GLY A 509 -16.30 2.57 7.67
C GLY A 509 -15.21 3.55 8.13
N ILE A 510 -14.46 4.16 7.20
CA ILE A 510 -13.49 5.21 7.53
C ILE A 510 -14.18 6.41 8.20
N GLN A 511 -15.27 6.91 7.62
CA GLN A 511 -16.05 8.02 8.17
C GLN A 511 -16.68 7.67 9.53
N ALA A 512 -17.05 6.41 9.74
CA ALA A 512 -17.61 5.95 11.01
C ALA A 512 -16.55 5.54 12.06
N ARG A 513 -15.25 5.60 11.73
CA ARG A 513 -14.14 5.06 12.55
C ARG A 513 -14.33 3.59 12.93
N ALA A 514 -15.03 2.86 12.07
CA ALA A 514 -15.29 1.44 12.21
C ALA A 514 -14.25 0.63 11.42
N THR A 515 -14.06 -0.64 11.77
CA THR A 515 -13.21 -1.54 10.99
C THR A 515 -14.00 -2.07 9.80
N VAL A 516 -13.52 -1.82 8.59
CA VAL A 516 -14.12 -2.38 7.37
C VAL A 516 -13.62 -3.80 7.17
N LEU A 517 -14.52 -4.78 7.24
CA LEU A 517 -14.21 -6.17 6.96
C LEU A 517 -14.53 -6.49 5.49
N THR A 518 -13.54 -6.89 4.71
CA THR A 518 -13.69 -7.21 3.28
C THR A 518 -12.86 -8.41 2.87
N ASN A 519 -13.30 -9.11 1.82
CA ASN A 519 -12.50 -10.12 1.12
C ASN A 519 -11.91 -9.58 -0.21
N ASN A 520 -12.15 -8.32 -0.53
CA ASN A 520 -11.68 -7.72 -1.76
C ASN A 520 -10.28 -7.13 -1.60
N ARG A 521 -9.27 -7.97 -1.34
CA ARG A 521 -7.86 -7.57 -1.21
C ARG A 521 -7.38 -6.72 -2.40
N GLY A 522 -7.79 -7.09 -3.62
CA GLY A 522 -7.43 -6.34 -4.83
C GLY A 522 -7.92 -4.89 -4.82
N ALA A 523 -9.13 -4.65 -4.30
CA ALA A 523 -9.65 -3.29 -4.10
C ALA A 523 -8.83 -2.53 -3.06
N VAL A 524 -8.54 -3.15 -1.92
CA VAL A 524 -7.76 -2.53 -0.83
C VAL A 524 -6.37 -2.13 -1.33
N LEU A 525 -5.63 -3.05 -1.95
CA LEU A 525 -4.30 -2.75 -2.51
C LEU A 525 -4.31 -1.61 -3.52
N LYS A 526 -5.36 -1.54 -4.35
CA LYS A 526 -5.51 -0.47 -5.33
C LYS A 526 -5.78 0.88 -4.65
N VAL A 527 -6.62 0.92 -3.63
CA VAL A 527 -6.87 2.15 -2.85
C VAL A 527 -5.61 2.57 -2.11
N MET A 528 -4.90 1.64 -1.44
CA MET A 528 -3.66 1.95 -0.72
C MET A 528 -2.58 2.54 -1.64
N ARG A 529 -2.42 1.99 -2.85
CA ARG A 529 -1.47 2.52 -3.84
C ARG A 529 -1.83 3.94 -4.27
N GLU A 530 -3.09 4.20 -4.59
CA GLU A 530 -3.53 5.54 -5.02
C GLU A 530 -3.50 6.55 -3.85
N ALA A 531 -3.65 6.07 -2.62
CA ALA A 531 -3.53 6.87 -1.40
C ALA A 531 -2.06 7.10 -0.97
N GLY A 532 -1.06 6.61 -1.72
CA GLY A 532 0.36 6.77 -1.39
C GLY A 532 0.81 6.03 -0.11
N VAL A 533 -0.02 5.15 0.44
CA VAL A 533 0.25 4.42 1.69
C VAL A 533 1.54 3.59 1.57
N THR A 534 1.77 2.99 0.41
CA THR A 534 2.97 2.17 0.14
C THR A 534 4.26 2.97 0.00
N ASP A 535 4.17 4.29 -0.18
CA ASP A 535 5.31 5.22 -0.19
C ASP A 535 5.62 5.74 1.22
N GLY A 536 4.68 5.59 2.16
CA GLY A 536 4.76 6.08 3.52
C GLY A 536 4.00 7.39 3.69
N ILE A 537 3.13 7.44 4.70
CA ILE A 537 2.36 8.63 5.08
C ILE A 537 2.62 8.96 6.56
N PRO A 538 2.25 10.16 7.04
CA PRO A 538 2.49 10.54 8.43
C PRO A 538 1.80 9.59 9.39
N ASP A 539 2.54 9.10 10.39
CA ASP A 539 1.98 8.30 11.48
C ASP A 539 1.68 9.22 12.66
N THR A 540 0.40 9.33 13.00
CA THR A 540 -0.11 10.26 14.03
C THR A 540 -0.70 9.50 15.22
N ASP A 541 -0.66 8.16 15.20
CA ASP A 541 -1.31 7.35 16.22
C ASP A 541 -0.37 7.10 17.41
N ALA A 542 -0.67 7.72 18.55
CA ALA A 542 0.05 7.51 19.82
C ALA A 542 -0.66 6.48 20.74
N GLY A 543 -1.78 5.89 20.30
CA GLY A 543 -2.67 5.07 21.13
C GLY A 543 -2.75 3.60 20.72
N THR A 544 -3.84 2.94 21.17
CA THR A 544 -4.19 1.61 20.68
C THR A 544 -4.52 1.70 19.20
N ARG A 545 -3.67 1.06 18.38
CA ARG A 545 -3.77 1.12 16.92
C ARG A 545 -5.01 0.39 16.43
N ARG A 546 -6.09 1.13 16.17
CA ARG A 546 -7.36 0.57 15.71
C ARG A 546 -7.32 0.32 14.21
N ALA A 547 -7.54 -0.93 13.81
CA ALA A 547 -7.61 -1.31 12.41
C ALA A 547 -8.78 -0.60 11.72
N ARG A 548 -8.48 0.02 10.57
CA ARG A 548 -9.47 0.63 9.68
C ARG A 548 -9.99 -0.34 8.64
N ILE A 549 -9.14 -1.28 8.23
CA ILE A 549 -9.49 -2.32 7.27
C ILE A 549 -9.03 -3.66 7.83
N TRP A 550 -9.87 -4.67 7.68
CA TRP A 550 -9.58 -6.05 7.96
C TRP A 550 -9.88 -6.87 6.72
N VAL A 551 -8.83 -7.46 6.15
CA VAL A 551 -8.90 -8.30 4.97
C VAL A 551 -8.94 -9.75 5.40
N VAL A 552 -9.96 -10.47 4.95
CA VAL A 552 -10.11 -11.92 5.15
C VAL A 552 -10.12 -12.62 3.80
N ASN A 553 -9.59 -13.83 3.70
CA ASN A 553 -9.65 -14.63 2.47
C ASN A 553 -10.80 -15.64 2.56
N SER A 554 -12.04 -15.15 2.48
CA SER A 554 -13.23 -15.98 2.70
C SER A 554 -14.05 -16.24 1.42
N SER A 555 -15.00 -17.18 1.48
CA SER A 555 -15.54 -17.87 0.30
C SER A 555 -16.66 -17.13 -0.47
N SER A 556 -17.04 -17.69 -1.63
CA SER A 556 -18.27 -17.39 -2.39
C SER A 556 -19.34 -18.47 -2.15
N LEU A 557 -20.62 -18.17 -2.39
CA LEU A 557 -21.74 -19.12 -2.28
C LEU A 557 -21.56 -20.34 -3.20
N ALA A 558 -21.91 -21.53 -2.70
CA ALA A 558 -21.64 -22.79 -3.39
C ALA A 558 -22.57 -23.96 -3.04
N GLU A 559 -23.53 -23.79 -2.12
CA GLU A 559 -24.34 -24.88 -1.55
C GLU A 559 -24.93 -25.79 -2.64
N TRP A 560 -25.62 -25.20 -3.64
CA TRP A 560 -26.31 -25.99 -4.67
C TRP A 560 -25.34 -26.85 -5.50
N ARG A 561 -24.17 -26.29 -5.84
CA ARG A 561 -23.19 -26.96 -6.68
C ARG A 561 -22.49 -28.09 -5.93
N ARG A 562 -22.22 -27.92 -4.63
CA ARG A 562 -21.71 -28.99 -3.77
C ARG A 562 -22.72 -30.13 -3.68
N ILE A 563 -23.98 -29.82 -3.37
CA ILE A 563 -25.05 -30.82 -3.26
C ILE A 563 -25.21 -31.61 -4.56
N GLU A 564 -25.22 -30.93 -5.71
CA GLU A 564 -25.32 -31.57 -7.03
C GLU A 564 -24.16 -32.55 -7.28
N VAL A 565 -22.92 -32.14 -7.00
CA VAL A 565 -21.72 -32.98 -7.16
C VAL A 565 -21.75 -34.18 -6.21
N GLU A 566 -22.04 -33.95 -4.93
CA GLU A 566 -22.09 -35.02 -3.93
C GLU A 566 -23.20 -36.03 -4.21
N GLU A 567 -24.38 -35.57 -4.63
CA GLU A 567 -25.49 -36.44 -5.00
C GLU A 567 -25.13 -37.28 -6.23
N ASN A 568 -24.56 -36.66 -7.27
CA ASN A 568 -24.11 -37.39 -8.45
C ASN A 568 -23.04 -38.44 -8.08
N ASN A 569 -22.06 -38.06 -7.26
CA ASN A 569 -20.99 -38.97 -6.84
C ASN A 569 -21.55 -40.14 -6.04
N ARG A 570 -22.54 -39.91 -5.18
CA ARG A 570 -23.24 -40.96 -4.43
C ARG A 570 -23.98 -41.94 -5.34
N ARG A 571 -24.68 -41.44 -6.38
CA ARG A 571 -25.37 -42.28 -7.37
C ARG A 571 -24.40 -43.16 -8.17
N VAL A 572 -23.28 -42.57 -8.62
CA VAL A 572 -22.23 -43.31 -9.32
C VAL A 572 -21.63 -44.41 -8.44
N LEU A 573 -21.39 -44.14 -7.15
CA LEU A 573 -20.90 -45.14 -6.20
C LEU A 573 -21.95 -46.22 -5.88
N ALA A 574 -23.24 -45.89 -5.93
CA ALA A 574 -24.34 -46.83 -5.76
C ALA A 574 -24.60 -47.71 -7.00
N GLY A 575 -23.90 -47.46 -8.13
CA GLY A 575 -24.06 -48.22 -9.37
C GLY A 575 -25.24 -47.75 -10.24
N GLU A 576 -25.79 -46.58 -9.97
CA GLU A 576 -26.79 -45.93 -10.83
C GLU A 576 -26.07 -45.17 -11.96
N GLU A 577 -26.69 -45.10 -13.16
CA GLU A 577 -26.15 -44.26 -14.24
C GLU A 577 -26.07 -42.80 -13.78
N GLY A 578 -24.83 -42.29 -13.66
CA GLY A 578 -24.57 -40.90 -13.29
C GLY A 578 -25.19 -39.93 -14.28
N PHE A 579 -25.49 -38.71 -13.83
CA PHE A 579 -26.07 -37.71 -14.69
C PHE A 579 -25.00 -37.16 -15.65
N GLU A 580 -24.99 -37.63 -16.91
CA GLU A 580 -24.33 -36.88 -17.95
C GLU A 580 -25.08 -35.56 -18.12
N LEU A 581 -24.45 -34.45 -17.73
CA LEU A 581 -24.86 -33.10 -18.12
C LEU A 581 -25.11 -33.12 -19.64
N ARG A 582 -26.38 -33.17 -20.04
CA ARG A 582 -26.81 -33.18 -21.44
C ARG A 582 -25.99 -32.14 -22.19
N ARG A 583 -25.05 -32.59 -23.03
CA ARG A 583 -24.51 -31.76 -24.10
C ARG A 583 -25.75 -31.27 -24.86
N GLN A 584 -25.99 -29.95 -24.89
CA GLN A 584 -26.86 -29.36 -25.88
C GLN A 584 -26.22 -29.55 -27.27
N GLY A 585 -26.30 -30.77 -27.79
CA GLY A 585 -26.21 -31.08 -29.20
C GLY A 585 -27.64 -31.25 -29.69
N HIS A 586 -28.13 -30.29 -30.47
CA HIS A 586 -29.28 -30.55 -31.32
C HIS A 586 -28.89 -31.69 -32.26
N GLY A 587 -29.48 -32.87 -32.05
CA GLY A 587 -29.61 -33.86 -33.08
C GLY A 587 -30.50 -33.28 -34.16
N ASN A 588 -29.92 -32.99 -35.32
CA ASN A 588 -30.68 -33.00 -36.56
C ASN A 588 -31.07 -34.46 -36.80
N GLN A 589 -32.32 -34.80 -36.55
CA GLN A 589 -32.98 -35.88 -37.27
C GLN A 589 -33.65 -35.28 -38.51
N SER A 590 -33.45 -36.01 -39.60
CA SER A 590 -33.92 -35.81 -40.98
C SER A 590 -35.37 -35.40 -41.13
#